data_AF-A0A9W6KK61-F1
#
_entry.id   AF-A0A9W6KK61-F1
#
_cell.length_a   1.000
_cell.length_b   1.000
_cell.length_c   1.000
_cell.angle_alpha   90.00
_cell.angle_beta   90.00
_cell.angle_gamma   90.00
#
_symmetry.space_group_name_H-M   'P 1'
#
loop_
_entity.id
_entity.type
_entity.pdbx_description
1 polymer ?
#
loop_
_entity_poly.entity_id
_entity_poly.type
_entity_poly.pdbx_seq_one_letter_code
_entity_poly.pdbx_strand_id
1 'polypeptide(L)'
;MPQQRIWRKRAVKLVLSTAAGTAMIVGGLPHVAYGAALSGTIAITTPTTGKLAAATAKQVLTLTVTGQTLSEALVTSVDLGPDCLAVPTYIVTSPTTIAVKTPTAGCAATTVAAGDNIVINFAGGNTLTKTGGLFFITPPAIAATASKPVITENSALLNTADQVQRVLAAGGQTVRVKAASTYAFDPRTAQGLAVTFGGKAVTDLKVYDDSGSAPVLVAATATSAPAAGNFMTFKTGVGMSSNDASLTITQGGVSKTFAAADTGASVVAVPTVTSLSVTSGRAKGATSTVLTTSTLSDKTLADWQGGSATWGVNFCNKAATVTAINSTGTGITVTTPDVSDDANGLGTGVFAGSCPVTIVDQTVSGSPVVGPVTPGGYFNFLNE
;
A
#
# COMPACT_ATOMS: atom_id res chain seq x y z
N MET A 1 -36.12 5.87 -17.79
CA MET A 1 -35.93 6.61 -16.51
C MET A 1 -35.47 5.61 -15.45
N PRO A 2 -34.27 5.72 -14.86
CA PRO A 2 -33.83 4.78 -13.84
C PRO A 2 -34.48 5.14 -12.50
N GLN A 3 -35.29 4.23 -11.93
CA GLN A 3 -35.83 4.40 -10.58
C GLN A 3 -34.70 4.27 -9.55
N GLN A 4 -34.34 5.37 -8.89
CA GLN A 4 -33.58 5.31 -7.64
C GLN A 4 -34.48 4.67 -6.56
N ARG A 5 -34.22 3.40 -6.21
CA ARG A 5 -34.85 2.77 -5.04
C ARG A 5 -34.12 3.18 -3.77
N ILE A 6 -34.84 3.90 -2.92
CA ILE A 6 -34.40 4.39 -1.62
C ILE A 6 -34.31 3.21 -0.62
N TRP A 7 -33.15 3.07 0.01
CA TRP A 7 -32.88 2.10 1.08
C TRP A 7 -33.69 2.45 2.33
N ARG A 8 -34.76 1.71 2.62
CA ARG A 8 -35.49 1.85 3.89
C ARG A 8 -34.93 0.88 4.93
N LYS A 9 -34.31 1.41 5.99
CA LYS A 9 -33.97 0.66 7.21
C LYS A 9 -35.28 0.21 7.89
N ARG A 10 -35.50 -1.09 8.06
CA ARG A 10 -36.49 -1.60 9.03
C ARG A 10 -35.80 -1.70 10.40
N ALA A 11 -36.20 -0.83 11.32
CA ALA A 11 -35.89 -0.99 12.73
C ALA A 11 -36.83 -2.06 13.30
N VAL A 12 -36.29 -3.21 13.70
CA VAL A 12 -37.03 -4.17 14.52
C VAL A 12 -36.99 -3.65 15.95
N LYS A 13 -38.16 -3.28 16.48
CA LYS A 13 -38.33 -2.82 17.87
C LYS A 13 -38.24 -4.04 18.78
N LEU A 14 -37.08 -4.24 19.40
CA LEU A 14 -36.89 -5.25 20.45
C LEU A 14 -37.62 -4.78 21.71
N VAL A 15 -38.72 -5.43 22.06
CA VAL A 15 -39.41 -5.19 23.34
C VAL A 15 -38.72 -6.05 24.39
N LEU A 16 -37.87 -5.45 25.22
CA LEU A 16 -37.40 -6.07 26.46
C LEU A 16 -38.51 -5.93 27.52
N SER A 17 -39.16 -7.03 27.87
CA SER A 17 -39.90 -7.14 29.13
C SER A 17 -38.98 -7.76 30.18
N THR A 18 -38.57 -6.96 31.16
CA THR A 18 -37.89 -7.43 32.37
C THR A 18 -38.89 -8.14 33.28
N ALA A 19 -38.74 -9.44 33.47
CA ALA A 19 -39.29 -10.16 34.61
C ALA A 19 -38.17 -10.97 35.27
N ALA A 20 -37.81 -10.55 36.48
CA ALA A 20 -36.97 -11.32 37.38
C ALA A 20 -37.80 -12.46 38.00
N GLY A 21 -37.26 -13.67 38.08
CA GLY A 21 -37.90 -14.75 38.81
C GLY A 21 -37.43 -16.15 38.44
N THR A 22 -36.48 -16.64 39.24
CA THR A 22 -36.36 -18.03 39.70
C THR A 22 -36.03 -19.12 38.68
N ALA A 23 -34.83 -19.70 38.84
CA ALA A 23 -34.38 -20.90 38.16
C ALA A 23 -35.31 -22.09 38.45
N MET A 24 -35.96 -22.61 37.41
CA MET A 24 -36.65 -23.89 37.43
C MET A 24 -36.07 -24.73 36.28
N ILE A 25 -35.32 -25.76 36.62
CA ILE A 25 -34.92 -26.82 35.70
C ILE A 25 -36.19 -27.65 35.44
N VAL A 26 -36.81 -27.47 34.27
CA VAL A 26 -37.95 -28.26 33.79
C VAL A 26 -37.65 -28.73 32.37
N GLY A 27 -37.98 -30.00 32.13
CA GLY A 27 -37.50 -30.82 31.03
C GLY A 27 -37.87 -30.38 29.62
N GLY A 28 -37.12 -30.99 28.69
CA GLY A 28 -37.27 -31.03 27.24
C GLY A 28 -38.43 -30.25 26.65
N LEU A 29 -38.13 -29.04 26.16
CA LEU A 29 -38.92 -28.42 25.11
C LEU A 29 -38.73 -29.25 23.82
N PRO A 30 -39.81 -29.52 23.06
CA PRO A 30 -39.68 -30.21 21.78
C PRO A 30 -38.79 -29.39 20.87
N HIS A 31 -37.71 -30.01 20.39
CA HIS A 31 -36.93 -29.48 19.27
C HIS A 31 -37.90 -29.08 18.15
N VAL A 32 -37.94 -27.78 17.86
CA VAL A 32 -38.57 -27.24 16.66
C VAL A 32 -38.05 -28.09 15.49
N ALA A 33 -38.96 -28.69 14.73
CA ALA A 33 -38.59 -29.50 13.57
C ALA A 33 -37.66 -28.66 12.68
N TYR A 34 -36.38 -29.05 12.62
CA TYR A 34 -35.45 -28.48 11.66
C TYR A 34 -36.03 -28.78 10.28
N GLY A 35 -36.27 -27.74 9.47
CA GLY A 35 -36.73 -27.95 8.12
C GLY A 35 -35.69 -28.72 7.31
N ALA A 36 -36.14 -29.33 6.21
CA ALA A 36 -35.31 -30.21 5.42
C ALA A 36 -34.19 -29.41 4.70
N ALA A 37 -33.05 -30.08 4.49
CA ALA A 37 -32.04 -29.57 3.57
C ALA A 37 -32.59 -29.61 2.14
N LEU A 38 -32.54 -28.46 1.45
CA LEU A 38 -32.98 -28.33 0.07
C LEU A 38 -31.89 -28.80 -0.89
N SER A 39 -32.30 -29.40 -2.01
CA SER A 39 -31.41 -29.70 -3.12
C SER A 39 -31.06 -28.41 -3.88
N GLY A 40 -29.80 -28.24 -4.24
CA GLY A 40 -29.33 -27.06 -4.98
C GLY A 40 -27.88 -26.74 -4.68
N THR A 41 -27.38 -25.68 -5.31
CA THR A 41 -26.00 -25.23 -5.11
C THR A 41 -25.95 -23.72 -4.94
N ILE A 42 -25.03 -23.26 -4.11
CA ILE A 42 -24.69 -21.83 -3.98
C ILE A 42 -23.29 -21.62 -4.58
N ALA A 43 -23.18 -20.61 -5.43
CA ALA A 43 -21.92 -20.08 -5.95
C ALA A 43 -21.71 -18.65 -5.45
N ILE A 44 -20.46 -18.31 -5.14
CA ILE A 44 -20.08 -16.93 -4.81
C ILE A 44 -19.74 -16.23 -6.12
N THR A 45 -20.53 -15.22 -6.48
CA THR A 45 -20.38 -14.49 -7.75
C THR A 45 -19.51 -13.25 -7.57
N THR A 46 -19.67 -12.54 -6.46
CA THR A 46 -18.79 -11.41 -6.12
C THR A 46 -18.53 -11.35 -4.61
N PRO A 47 -17.29 -11.27 -4.15
CA PRO A 47 -16.06 -11.31 -4.95
C PRO A 47 -15.82 -12.72 -5.50
N THR A 48 -15.38 -12.83 -6.76
CA THR A 48 -15.14 -14.12 -7.44
C THR A 48 -14.08 -14.98 -6.75
N THR A 49 -13.21 -14.35 -5.95
CA THR A 49 -12.21 -15.03 -5.12
C THR A 49 -12.80 -15.74 -3.91
N GLY A 50 -14.05 -15.42 -3.54
CA GLY A 50 -14.66 -15.87 -2.30
C GLY A 50 -14.05 -15.24 -1.05
N LYS A 51 -13.31 -14.11 -1.18
CA LYS A 51 -12.56 -13.51 -0.06
C LYS A 51 -13.02 -12.10 0.26
N LEU A 52 -13.29 -11.85 1.54
CA LEU A 52 -13.72 -10.57 2.09
C LEU A 52 -12.80 -10.15 3.24
N ALA A 53 -12.74 -8.87 3.55
CA ALA A 53 -11.98 -8.39 4.71
C ALA A 53 -12.67 -8.79 6.02
N ALA A 54 -11.95 -9.42 6.95
CA ALA A 54 -12.46 -9.68 8.29
C ALA A 54 -12.68 -8.37 9.05
N ALA A 55 -13.56 -8.42 10.06
CA ALA A 55 -13.95 -7.30 10.94
C ALA A 55 -14.34 -6.00 10.21
N THR A 56 -14.63 -6.09 8.91
CA THR A 56 -14.97 -4.95 8.08
C THR A 56 -16.47 -4.95 7.81
N ALA A 57 -17.10 -3.89 8.29
CA ALA A 57 -18.53 -3.69 8.19
C ALA A 57 -19.00 -3.54 6.75
N LYS A 58 -20.26 -3.91 6.48
CA LYS A 58 -21.02 -3.44 5.32
C LYS A 58 -20.47 -3.87 3.95
N GLN A 59 -19.66 -4.93 3.89
CA GLN A 59 -19.22 -5.51 2.62
C GLN A 59 -20.37 -6.25 1.95
N VAL A 60 -20.39 -6.27 0.62
CA VAL A 60 -21.47 -6.90 -0.16
C VAL A 60 -20.93 -8.16 -0.85
N LEU A 61 -21.65 -9.27 -0.63
CA LEU A 61 -21.43 -10.58 -1.23
C LEU A 61 -22.62 -10.87 -2.15
N THR A 62 -22.37 -11.25 -3.40
CA THR A 62 -23.42 -11.71 -4.31
C THR A 62 -23.32 -13.21 -4.46
N LEU A 63 -24.43 -13.89 -4.23
CA LEU A 63 -24.55 -15.34 -4.33
C LEU A 63 -25.49 -15.68 -5.49
N THR A 64 -25.10 -16.68 -6.28
CA THR A 64 -25.95 -17.30 -7.28
C THR A 64 -26.39 -18.68 -6.79
N VAL A 65 -27.69 -18.93 -6.88
CA VAL A 65 -28.34 -20.15 -6.41
C VAL A 65 -28.89 -20.91 -7.61
N THR A 66 -28.66 -22.22 -7.65
CA THR A 66 -29.19 -23.13 -8.67
C THR A 66 -29.97 -24.24 -8.00
N GLY A 67 -31.08 -24.68 -8.62
CA GLY A 67 -31.96 -25.70 -8.07
C GLY A 67 -33.02 -25.18 -7.09
N GLN A 68 -33.00 -23.89 -6.75
CA GLN A 68 -34.00 -23.23 -5.91
C GLN A 68 -34.39 -21.87 -6.50
N THR A 69 -35.65 -21.46 -6.29
CA THR A 69 -36.15 -20.14 -6.66
C THR A 69 -36.16 -19.24 -5.43
N LEU A 70 -35.42 -18.13 -5.51
CA LEU A 70 -35.34 -17.13 -4.46
C LEU A 70 -36.47 -16.12 -4.56
N SER A 71 -37.00 -15.70 -3.42
CA SER A 71 -37.83 -14.50 -3.29
C SER A 71 -37.66 -13.90 -1.90
N GLU A 72 -37.91 -12.60 -1.75
CA GLU A 72 -37.84 -11.93 -0.45
C GLU A 72 -38.86 -12.47 0.57
N ALA A 73 -39.93 -13.14 0.10
CA ALA A 73 -40.92 -13.77 0.97
C ALA A 73 -40.45 -15.15 1.49
N LEU A 74 -39.53 -15.81 0.77
CA LEU A 74 -39.09 -17.17 1.09
C LEU A 74 -37.80 -17.20 1.91
N VAL A 75 -36.87 -16.26 1.69
CA VAL A 75 -35.64 -16.20 2.47
C VAL A 75 -35.93 -15.56 3.83
N THR A 76 -35.37 -16.09 4.91
CA THR A 76 -35.53 -15.53 6.27
C THR A 76 -34.23 -14.90 6.76
N SER A 77 -33.09 -15.53 6.49
CA SER A 77 -31.76 -15.01 6.78
C SER A 77 -30.69 -15.67 5.91
N VAL A 78 -29.49 -15.09 5.92
CA VAL A 78 -28.29 -15.73 5.39
C VAL A 78 -27.21 -15.76 6.47
N ASP A 79 -26.58 -16.93 6.63
CA ASP A 79 -25.43 -17.12 7.49
C ASP A 79 -24.18 -17.21 6.62
N LEU A 80 -23.14 -16.46 7.00
CA LEU A 80 -21.87 -16.39 6.26
C LEU A 80 -20.71 -17.07 7.01
N GLY A 81 -21.01 -17.84 8.06
CA GLY A 81 -20.03 -18.49 8.93
C GLY A 81 -20.45 -18.45 10.39
N PRO A 82 -19.68 -19.11 11.28
CA PRO A 82 -20.05 -19.26 12.70
C PRO A 82 -20.18 -17.94 13.45
N ASP A 83 -19.37 -16.94 13.07
CA ASP A 83 -19.37 -15.61 13.69
C ASP A 83 -20.16 -14.57 12.88
N CYS A 84 -20.84 -15.01 11.83
CA CYS A 84 -21.58 -14.14 10.92
C CYS A 84 -22.97 -14.72 10.61
N LEU A 85 -23.70 -14.96 11.69
CA LEU A 85 -25.02 -15.59 11.67
C LEU A 85 -26.14 -14.56 11.49
N ALA A 86 -27.25 -15.07 10.96
CA ALA A 86 -28.54 -14.44 10.82
C ALA A 86 -28.47 -13.03 10.23
N VAL A 87 -27.68 -12.85 9.16
CA VAL A 87 -27.51 -11.54 8.51
C VAL A 87 -28.87 -11.11 7.94
N PRO A 88 -29.55 -10.10 8.54
CA PRO A 88 -30.90 -9.75 8.13
C PRO A 88 -30.90 -8.78 6.94
N THR A 89 -29.72 -8.30 6.55
CA THR A 89 -29.57 -7.33 5.47
C THR A 89 -29.15 -8.05 4.20
N TYR A 90 -30.14 -8.52 3.46
CA TYR A 90 -29.98 -9.07 2.12
C TYR A 90 -31.05 -8.51 1.18
N ILE A 91 -30.83 -8.64 -0.13
CA ILE A 91 -31.78 -8.30 -1.18
C ILE A 91 -31.78 -9.44 -2.19
N VAL A 92 -32.95 -9.99 -2.48
CA VAL A 92 -33.10 -10.94 -3.59
C VAL A 92 -33.19 -10.11 -4.88
N THR A 93 -32.13 -10.15 -5.67
CA THR A 93 -31.98 -9.33 -6.88
C THR A 93 -32.59 -10.00 -8.12
N SER A 94 -32.70 -11.33 -8.11
CA SER A 94 -33.39 -12.12 -9.13
C SER A 94 -33.83 -13.46 -8.54
N PRO A 95 -34.63 -14.28 -9.27
CA PRO A 95 -35.02 -15.63 -8.84
C PRO A 95 -33.85 -16.57 -8.51
N THR A 96 -32.62 -16.24 -8.90
CA THR A 96 -31.42 -17.07 -8.68
C THR A 96 -30.28 -16.29 -8.01
N THR A 97 -30.48 -15.03 -7.64
CA THR A 97 -29.39 -14.17 -7.14
C THR A 97 -29.79 -13.38 -5.91
N ILE A 98 -28.96 -13.48 -4.87
CA ILE A 98 -29.12 -12.74 -3.61
C ILE A 98 -27.85 -11.95 -3.30
N ALA A 99 -28.02 -10.67 -2.97
CA ALA A 99 -26.96 -9.81 -2.47
C ALA A 99 -27.08 -9.74 -0.94
N VAL A 100 -26.01 -10.06 -0.23
CA VAL A 100 -25.94 -10.14 1.22
C VAL A 100 -24.92 -9.13 1.71
N LYS A 101 -25.23 -8.40 2.77
CA LYS A 101 -24.36 -7.38 3.34
C LYS A 101 -23.84 -7.82 4.70
N THR A 102 -22.52 -7.84 4.91
CA THR A 102 -21.95 -8.21 6.21
C THR A 102 -22.44 -7.28 7.33
N PRO A 103 -22.55 -7.79 8.58
CA PRO A 103 -22.98 -7.02 9.73
C PRO A 103 -22.17 -5.75 9.96
N THR A 104 -22.70 -4.84 10.78
CA THR A 104 -22.00 -3.60 11.14
C THR A 104 -20.71 -3.86 11.93
N ALA A 105 -20.62 -4.97 12.67
CA ALA A 105 -19.40 -5.38 13.35
C ALA A 105 -18.41 -6.13 12.43
N GLY A 106 -18.78 -6.40 11.18
CA GLY A 106 -18.06 -7.33 10.31
C GLY A 106 -18.26 -8.79 10.70
N CYS A 107 -17.52 -9.68 10.05
CA CYS A 107 -17.41 -11.10 10.40
C CYS A 107 -15.98 -11.37 10.87
N ALA A 108 -15.77 -12.32 11.80
CA ALA A 108 -14.43 -12.69 12.28
C ALA A 108 -13.57 -13.29 11.15
N ALA A 109 -12.25 -13.36 11.36
CA ALA A 109 -11.35 -13.98 10.39
C ALA A 109 -11.59 -15.50 10.34
N THR A 110 -11.64 -16.06 9.13
CA THR A 110 -11.85 -17.49 8.93
C THR A 110 -10.64 -18.27 9.44
N THR A 111 -10.90 -19.24 10.31
CA THR A 111 -9.86 -20.11 10.91
C THR A 111 -9.74 -21.46 10.21
N VAL A 112 -10.75 -21.84 9.41
CA VAL A 112 -10.83 -23.14 8.73
C VAL A 112 -10.23 -23.06 7.34
N ALA A 113 -9.31 -23.97 7.00
CA ALA A 113 -8.62 -23.97 5.71
C ALA A 113 -9.56 -24.13 4.49
N ALA A 114 -10.70 -24.81 4.67
CA ALA A 114 -11.70 -25.00 3.63
C ALA A 114 -12.59 -23.76 3.39
N GLY A 115 -12.53 -22.76 4.26
CA GLY A 115 -13.44 -21.61 4.26
C GLY A 115 -14.67 -21.82 5.14
N ASP A 116 -15.41 -20.74 5.38
CA ASP A 116 -16.67 -20.73 6.09
C ASP A 116 -17.82 -21.22 5.22
N ASN A 117 -18.82 -21.81 5.85
CA ASN A 117 -20.04 -22.24 5.20
C ASN A 117 -20.97 -21.04 4.95
N ILE A 118 -21.73 -21.12 3.86
CA ILE A 118 -22.84 -20.21 3.59
C ILE A 118 -24.13 -20.99 3.73
N VAL A 119 -25.06 -20.48 4.53
CA VAL A 119 -26.39 -21.07 4.72
C VAL A 119 -27.45 -20.03 4.36
N ILE A 120 -28.34 -20.36 3.43
CA ILE A 120 -29.55 -19.59 3.17
C ILE A 120 -30.69 -20.28 3.91
N ASN A 121 -31.28 -19.56 4.86
CA ASN A 121 -32.41 -20.03 5.63
C ASN A 121 -33.71 -19.59 4.94
N PHE A 122 -34.65 -20.52 4.80
CA PHE A 122 -35.94 -20.30 4.17
C PHE A 122 -37.08 -20.35 5.21
N ALA A 123 -38.22 -19.77 4.85
CA ALA A 123 -39.46 -19.92 5.59
C ALA A 123 -39.81 -21.41 5.75
N GLY A 124 -40.34 -21.79 6.92
CA GLY A 124 -40.58 -23.20 7.25
C GLY A 124 -39.35 -23.97 7.73
N GLY A 125 -38.22 -23.29 7.94
CA GLY A 125 -37.02 -23.87 8.56
C GLY A 125 -36.11 -24.64 7.60
N ASN A 126 -36.43 -24.67 6.30
CA ASN A 126 -35.59 -25.32 5.28
C ASN A 126 -34.30 -24.53 5.07
N THR A 127 -33.23 -25.22 4.69
CA THR A 127 -31.91 -24.59 4.46
C THR A 127 -31.28 -25.02 3.15
N LEU A 128 -30.53 -24.12 2.54
CA LEU A 128 -29.61 -24.45 1.46
C LEU A 128 -28.19 -24.09 1.91
N THR A 129 -27.28 -25.06 1.87
CA THR A 129 -25.92 -24.89 2.40
C THR A 129 -24.88 -25.05 1.30
N LYS A 130 -23.91 -24.15 1.26
CA LYS A 130 -22.63 -24.36 0.61
C LYS A 130 -21.56 -24.58 1.66
N THR A 131 -20.86 -25.70 1.55
CA THR A 131 -19.72 -26.01 2.39
C THR A 131 -18.47 -25.28 1.88
N GLY A 132 -17.87 -24.46 2.74
CA GLY A 132 -16.62 -23.75 2.48
C GLY A 132 -16.62 -22.76 1.30
N GLY A 133 -15.41 -22.29 0.98
CA GLY A 133 -15.14 -21.39 -0.16
C GLY A 133 -15.38 -19.90 0.10
N LEU A 134 -15.94 -19.52 1.25
CA LEU A 134 -15.94 -18.13 1.71
C LEU A 134 -14.82 -17.93 2.73
N PHE A 135 -14.04 -16.86 2.60
CA PHE A 135 -12.96 -16.56 3.53
C PHE A 135 -13.01 -15.08 3.96
N PHE A 136 -13.05 -14.84 5.26
CA PHE A 136 -12.80 -13.56 5.86
C PHE A 136 -11.32 -13.46 6.23
N ILE A 137 -10.59 -12.63 5.51
CA ILE A 137 -9.14 -12.45 5.66
C ILE A 137 -8.88 -11.18 6.44
N THR A 138 -8.06 -11.26 7.48
CA THR A 138 -7.60 -10.07 8.21
C THR A 138 -6.98 -9.07 7.23
N PRO A 139 -7.55 -7.85 7.10
CA PRO A 139 -7.03 -6.88 6.16
C PRO A 139 -5.61 -6.46 6.55
N PRO A 140 -4.75 -6.08 5.58
CA PRO A 140 -3.42 -5.56 5.89
C PRO A 140 -3.45 -4.43 6.94
N ALA A 141 -2.45 -4.42 7.81
CA ALA A 141 -2.28 -3.36 8.80
C ALA A 141 -0.81 -2.99 8.96
N ILE A 142 -0.53 -1.68 8.97
CA ILE A 142 0.79 -1.10 9.21
C ILE A 142 0.85 -0.50 10.62
N ALA A 143 2.05 -0.28 11.14
CA ALA A 143 2.24 0.41 12.40
C ALA A 143 1.66 1.83 12.37
N ALA A 144 1.43 2.42 13.54
CA ALA A 144 0.88 3.77 13.64
C ALA A 144 1.82 4.82 13.04
N THR A 145 1.27 5.89 12.45
CA THR A 145 2.05 6.98 11.81
C THR A 145 3.13 7.56 12.70
N ALA A 146 2.87 7.67 14.02
CA ALA A 146 3.84 8.18 15.00
C ALA A 146 5.14 7.34 15.09
N SER A 147 5.07 6.06 14.71
CA SER A 147 6.23 5.16 14.65
C SER A 147 6.95 5.18 13.30
N LYS A 148 6.57 6.09 12.39
CA LYS A 148 7.05 6.17 11.00
C LYS A 148 7.00 4.81 10.29
N PRO A 149 5.79 4.30 9.99
CA PRO A 149 5.60 2.94 9.50
C PRO A 149 6.16 2.72 8.11
N VAL A 150 6.41 3.78 7.34
CA VAL A 150 7.00 3.75 6.00
C VAL A 150 8.20 4.67 5.98
N ILE A 151 9.39 4.12 5.74
CA ILE A 151 10.66 4.86 5.72
C ILE A 151 11.55 4.34 4.59
N THR A 152 12.55 5.12 4.18
CA THR A 152 13.62 4.58 3.34
C THR A 152 14.47 3.61 4.17
N GLU A 153 14.84 2.48 3.58
CA GLU A 153 15.54 1.39 4.27
C GLU A 153 16.88 1.85 4.90
N ASN A 154 17.60 2.72 4.19
CA ASN A 154 18.86 3.30 4.68
C ASN A 154 18.70 4.19 5.92
N SER A 155 17.49 4.67 6.22
CA SER A 155 17.22 5.48 7.41
C SER A 155 16.80 4.64 8.63
N ALA A 156 16.62 3.33 8.49
CA ALA A 156 16.03 2.49 9.53
C ALA A 156 16.84 2.40 10.84
N LEU A 157 18.15 2.61 10.78
CA LEU A 157 19.03 2.63 11.96
C LEU A 157 19.06 4.00 12.66
N LEU A 158 18.44 5.03 12.07
CA LEU A 158 18.33 6.33 12.69
C LEU A 158 17.23 6.34 13.76
N ASN A 159 17.34 7.28 14.69
CA ASN A 159 16.26 7.58 15.64
C ASN A 159 14.99 7.93 14.87
N THR A 160 13.82 7.61 15.45
CA THR A 160 12.52 7.85 14.78
C THR A 160 12.37 9.30 14.31
N ALA A 161 12.87 10.30 15.05
CA ALA A 161 12.81 11.70 14.62
C ALA A 161 13.53 11.94 13.26
N ASP A 162 14.64 11.25 13.02
CA ASP A 162 15.56 11.46 11.90
C ASP A 162 15.30 10.52 10.72
N GLN A 163 14.42 9.53 10.88
CA GLN A 163 14.05 8.61 9.81
C GLN A 163 13.36 9.33 8.64
N VAL A 164 13.68 8.91 7.42
CA VAL A 164 13.27 9.58 6.18
C VAL A 164 12.04 8.90 5.59
N GLN A 165 10.97 9.66 5.37
CA GLN A 165 9.72 9.18 4.75
C GLN A 165 9.48 9.76 3.35
N ARG A 166 10.48 10.46 2.81
CA ARG A 166 10.42 11.04 1.47
C ARG A 166 10.97 10.04 0.47
N VAL A 167 10.24 9.85 -0.62
CA VAL A 167 10.58 8.89 -1.68
C VAL A 167 10.56 9.62 -3.02
N LEU A 168 11.53 9.38 -3.88
CA LEU A 168 11.61 10.02 -5.20
C LEU A 168 10.68 9.37 -6.22
N ALA A 169 9.98 10.19 -7.00
CA ALA A 169 9.09 9.78 -8.09
C ALA A 169 9.80 8.93 -9.18
N ALA A 170 11.12 9.10 -9.32
CA ALA A 170 11.95 8.31 -10.22
C ALA A 170 11.97 6.81 -9.88
N GLY A 171 11.59 6.41 -8.65
CA GLY A 171 11.59 5.02 -8.22
C GLY A 171 12.97 4.51 -7.78
N GLY A 172 13.11 3.19 -7.71
CA GLY A 172 14.37 2.49 -7.45
C GLY A 172 14.88 2.50 -6.00
N GLN A 173 14.21 3.23 -5.10
CA GLN A 173 14.62 3.29 -3.70
C GLN A 173 14.09 2.11 -2.92
N THR A 174 14.92 1.56 -2.04
CA THR A 174 14.47 0.55 -1.08
C THR A 174 13.72 1.23 0.05
N VAL A 175 12.46 0.87 0.21
CA VAL A 175 11.55 1.34 1.26
C VAL A 175 11.25 0.19 2.21
N ARG A 176 11.18 0.50 3.50
CA ARG A 176 10.74 -0.38 4.57
C ARG A 176 9.32 -0.03 4.98
N VAL A 177 8.48 -1.03 5.17
CA VAL A 177 7.14 -0.89 5.76
C VAL A 177 7.01 -1.80 6.96
N LYS A 178 6.63 -1.23 8.10
CA LYS A 178 6.43 -1.92 9.37
C LYS A 178 4.97 -2.35 9.55
N ALA A 179 4.74 -3.63 9.84
CA ALA A 179 3.41 -4.15 10.16
C ALA A 179 2.92 -3.62 11.52
N ALA A 180 1.61 -3.58 11.72
CA ALA A 180 1.04 -3.38 13.05
C ALA A 180 1.48 -4.51 14.00
N SER A 181 1.53 -4.25 15.31
CA SER A 181 1.88 -5.28 16.31
C SER A 181 0.92 -6.48 16.34
N THR A 182 -0.26 -6.34 15.75
CA THR A 182 -1.30 -7.38 15.63
C THR A 182 -1.35 -8.03 14.25
N TYR A 183 -0.45 -7.66 13.33
CA TYR A 183 -0.46 -8.13 11.95
C TYR A 183 0.93 -8.58 11.51
N ALA A 184 0.97 -9.54 10.59
CA ALA A 184 2.19 -9.99 9.96
C ALA A 184 2.03 -9.96 8.44
N PHE A 185 3.00 -9.37 7.75
CA PHE A 185 3.18 -9.59 6.33
C PHE A 185 3.61 -11.04 6.10
N ASP A 186 2.96 -11.72 5.16
CA ASP A 186 3.21 -13.15 4.91
C ASP A 186 3.49 -13.39 3.41
N PRO A 187 4.74 -13.71 3.04
CA PRO A 187 5.11 -13.95 1.65
C PRO A 187 4.60 -15.30 1.11
N ARG A 188 4.01 -16.16 1.96
CA ARG A 188 3.68 -17.56 1.62
C ARG A 188 2.27 -17.75 1.07
N THR A 189 1.44 -16.71 1.08
CA THR A 189 0.03 -16.86 0.71
C THR A 189 -0.12 -17.24 -0.76
N ALA A 190 -1.03 -18.16 -1.10
CA ALA A 190 -1.24 -18.63 -2.48
C ALA A 190 -1.69 -17.52 -3.46
N GLN A 191 -2.23 -16.41 -2.94
CA GLN A 191 -2.58 -15.20 -3.71
C GLN A 191 -1.49 -14.10 -3.62
N GLY A 192 -0.34 -14.41 -3.02
CA GLY A 192 0.81 -13.53 -2.87
C GLY A 192 0.61 -12.36 -1.90
N LEU A 193 1.73 -11.83 -1.41
CA LEU A 193 1.81 -10.46 -0.92
C LEU A 193 2.15 -9.58 -2.13
N ALA A 194 1.32 -8.59 -2.40
CA ALA A 194 1.54 -7.62 -3.46
C ALA A 194 1.41 -6.20 -2.90
N VAL A 195 2.24 -5.29 -3.40
CA VAL A 195 2.31 -3.92 -2.92
C VAL A 195 2.36 -2.96 -4.11
N THR A 196 1.59 -1.88 -4.02
CA THR A 196 1.78 -0.69 -4.86
C THR A 196 2.07 0.50 -3.97
N PHE A 197 2.94 1.38 -4.45
CA PHE A 197 3.30 2.62 -3.77
C PHE A 197 3.31 3.76 -4.79
N GLY A 198 2.64 4.86 -4.45
CA GLY A 198 2.45 6.01 -5.34
C GLY A 198 1.88 5.66 -6.72
N GLY A 199 0.90 4.75 -6.72
CA GLY A 199 0.23 4.27 -7.93
C GLY A 199 1.04 3.29 -8.79
N LYS A 200 2.24 2.88 -8.37
CA LYS A 200 3.10 1.94 -9.11
C LYS A 200 3.32 0.65 -8.35
N ALA A 201 3.39 -0.47 -9.08
CA ALA A 201 3.82 -1.74 -8.51
C ALA A 201 5.28 -1.64 -8.04
N VAL A 202 5.57 -2.25 -6.90
CA VAL A 202 6.93 -2.32 -6.34
C VAL A 202 7.67 -3.55 -6.90
N THR A 203 8.99 -3.57 -6.76
CA THR A 203 9.84 -4.72 -7.10
C THR A 203 10.67 -5.17 -5.91
N ASP A 204 11.36 -6.30 -6.01
CA ASP A 204 12.23 -6.85 -4.95
C ASP A 204 11.57 -6.92 -3.56
N LEU A 205 10.28 -7.24 -3.53
CA LEU A 205 9.51 -7.37 -2.29
C LEU A 205 10.02 -8.53 -1.45
N LYS A 206 10.39 -8.23 -0.20
CA LYS A 206 10.91 -9.18 0.79
C LYS A 206 10.27 -8.93 2.14
N VAL A 207 10.08 -9.98 2.92
CA VAL A 207 9.54 -9.90 4.28
C VAL A 207 10.60 -10.38 5.25
N TYR A 208 10.78 -9.65 6.34
CA TYR A 208 11.75 -9.94 7.38
C TYR A 208 11.04 -10.01 8.72
N ASP A 209 11.53 -10.86 9.62
CA ASP A 209 11.10 -10.82 11.01
C ASP A 209 11.58 -9.52 11.70
N ASP A 210 11.09 -9.30 12.91
CA ASP A 210 11.50 -8.15 13.74
C ASP A 210 12.51 -8.55 14.82
N SER A 211 13.42 -9.49 14.54
CA SER A 211 14.34 -10.05 15.54
C SER A 211 15.45 -9.08 16.02
N GLY A 212 15.25 -7.77 15.89
CA GLY A 212 16.14 -6.72 16.39
C GLY A 212 17.23 -6.35 15.39
N SER A 213 18.50 -6.38 15.83
CA SER A 213 19.65 -5.84 15.08
C SER A 213 20.09 -6.66 13.87
N ALA A 214 19.60 -7.88 13.72
CA ALA A 214 19.92 -8.76 12.58
C ALA A 214 18.65 -9.45 12.04
N PRO A 215 17.75 -8.69 11.38
CA PRO A 215 16.48 -9.22 10.90
C PRO A 215 16.68 -10.33 9.87
N VAL A 216 15.90 -11.40 10.00
CA VAL A 216 16.01 -12.60 9.17
C VAL A 216 14.93 -12.59 8.09
N LEU A 217 15.32 -12.93 6.86
CA LEU A 217 14.38 -13.05 5.75
C LEU A 217 13.40 -14.19 6.01
N VAL A 218 12.10 -13.88 5.95
CA VAL A 218 11.02 -14.87 6.01
C VAL A 218 10.93 -15.57 4.65
N ALA A 219 11.31 -16.84 4.61
CA ALA A 219 11.23 -17.63 3.39
C ALA A 219 9.78 -17.86 2.96
N ALA A 220 9.51 -17.75 1.66
CA ALA A 220 8.21 -18.10 1.08
C ALA A 220 7.86 -19.60 1.24
N THR A 221 8.82 -20.43 1.62
CA THR A 221 8.67 -21.86 1.91
C THR A 221 8.55 -22.19 3.40
N ALA A 222 8.57 -21.18 4.29
CA ALA A 222 8.54 -21.42 5.74
C ALA A 222 7.22 -22.09 6.17
N THR A 223 7.29 -23.07 7.06
CA THR A 223 6.11 -23.83 7.52
C THR A 223 5.35 -23.12 8.64
N SER A 224 6.01 -22.27 9.42
CA SER A 224 5.41 -21.49 10.51
C SER A 224 5.00 -20.09 10.09
N ALA A 225 3.91 -19.58 10.66
CA ALA A 225 3.47 -18.21 10.43
C ALA A 225 4.52 -17.17 10.83
N PRO A 226 4.71 -16.09 10.06
CA PRO A 226 5.58 -15.00 10.47
C PRO A 226 5.04 -14.34 11.74
N ALA A 227 5.95 -13.87 12.60
CA ALA A 227 5.57 -13.15 13.80
C ALA A 227 4.87 -11.82 13.45
N ALA A 228 3.90 -11.42 14.29
CA ALA A 228 3.26 -10.11 14.16
C ALA A 228 4.25 -8.97 14.46
N GLY A 229 4.00 -7.80 13.85
CA GLY A 229 4.91 -6.66 13.94
C GLY A 229 6.16 -6.80 13.07
N ASN A 230 6.21 -7.77 12.16
CA ASN A 230 7.31 -7.90 11.21
C ASN A 230 7.40 -6.71 10.23
N PHE A 231 8.37 -6.71 9.32
CA PHE A 231 8.46 -5.66 8.31
C PHE A 231 8.71 -6.24 6.92
N MET A 232 8.38 -5.47 5.90
CA MET A 232 8.71 -5.78 4.52
C MET A 232 9.58 -4.68 3.93
N THR A 233 10.41 -5.04 2.96
CA THR A 233 11.17 -4.11 2.15
C THR A 233 10.84 -4.30 0.69
N PHE A 234 10.87 -3.25 -0.10
CA PHE A 234 10.71 -3.33 -1.55
C PHE A 234 11.42 -2.16 -2.23
N LYS A 235 11.69 -2.30 -3.54
CA LYS A 235 12.10 -1.19 -4.40
C LYS A 235 10.88 -0.49 -4.99
N THR A 236 10.89 0.84 -4.95
CA THR A 236 9.80 1.66 -5.48
C THR A 236 9.76 1.63 -7.01
N GLY A 237 8.55 1.69 -7.58
CA GLY A 237 8.37 1.70 -9.03
C GLY A 237 8.78 3.03 -9.68
N VAL A 238 9.13 3.00 -10.96
CA VAL A 238 9.48 4.20 -11.73
C VAL A 238 8.22 5.01 -12.09
N GLY A 239 8.32 6.34 -12.03
CA GLY A 239 7.26 7.26 -12.44
C GLY A 239 6.09 7.31 -11.46
N MET A 240 6.35 7.22 -10.16
CA MET A 240 5.34 7.42 -9.13
C MET A 240 4.80 8.86 -9.18
N SER A 241 3.52 9.02 -8.86
CA SER A 241 2.88 10.34 -8.84
C SER A 241 3.33 11.12 -7.60
N SER A 242 3.81 12.36 -7.77
CA SER A 242 4.11 13.24 -6.63
C SER A 242 2.86 13.67 -5.85
N ASN A 243 1.67 13.49 -6.43
CA ASN A 243 0.38 13.81 -5.80
C ASN A 243 -0.22 12.59 -5.09
N ASP A 244 0.42 11.43 -5.17
CA ASP A 244 -0.06 10.20 -4.57
C ASP A 244 1.08 9.46 -3.90
N ALA A 245 1.10 9.49 -2.57
CA ALA A 245 1.99 8.67 -1.74
C ALA A 245 1.22 7.53 -1.05
N SER A 246 0.10 7.10 -1.63
CA SER A 246 -0.67 5.99 -1.09
C SER A 246 0.11 4.68 -1.21
N LEU A 247 -0.07 3.84 -0.19
CA LEU A 247 0.46 2.49 -0.11
C LEU A 247 -0.72 1.53 -0.18
N THR A 248 -0.79 0.68 -1.20
CA THR A 248 -1.79 -0.39 -1.23
C THR A 248 -1.10 -1.71 -1.01
N ILE A 249 -1.56 -2.45 -0.01
CA ILE A 249 -1.08 -3.79 0.30
C ILE A 249 -2.21 -4.76 0.00
N THR A 250 -1.89 -5.84 -0.70
CA THR A 250 -2.79 -6.96 -0.94
C THR A 250 -2.17 -8.22 -0.35
N GLN A 251 -2.86 -8.87 0.57
CA GLN A 251 -2.42 -10.12 1.17
C GLN A 251 -3.61 -11.07 1.29
N GLY A 252 -3.39 -12.32 0.91
CA GLY A 252 -4.44 -13.34 0.97
C GLY A 252 -5.64 -13.03 0.07
N GLY A 253 -5.52 -12.11 -0.91
CA GLY A 253 -6.60 -11.68 -1.81
C GLY A 253 -7.48 -10.54 -1.27
N VAL A 254 -7.11 -9.91 -0.14
CA VAL A 254 -7.74 -8.69 0.37
C VAL A 254 -6.75 -7.54 0.31
N SER A 255 -7.21 -6.41 -0.24
CA SER A 255 -6.42 -5.19 -0.38
C SER A 255 -6.82 -4.13 0.64
N LYS A 256 -5.85 -3.37 1.12
CA LYS A 256 -6.08 -2.13 1.88
C LYS A 256 -5.14 -1.03 1.38
N THR A 257 -5.71 0.14 1.15
CA THR A 257 -4.97 1.35 0.78
C THR A 257 -4.82 2.24 2.01
N PHE A 258 -3.59 2.67 2.26
CA PHE A 258 -3.20 3.62 3.29
C PHE A 258 -2.87 4.94 2.61
N ALA A 259 -3.49 6.03 3.07
CA ALA A 259 -3.22 7.35 2.53
C ALA A 259 -1.86 7.87 3.01
N ALA A 260 -1.40 8.97 2.41
CA ALA A 260 -0.17 9.65 2.84
C ALA A 260 -0.21 10.02 4.35
N ALA A 261 -1.38 10.39 4.88
CA ALA A 261 -1.56 10.70 6.30
C ALA A 261 -1.38 9.48 7.23
N ASP A 262 -1.71 8.27 6.75
CA ASP A 262 -1.55 7.03 7.52
C ASP A 262 -0.09 6.55 7.52
N THR A 263 0.66 6.88 6.46
CA THR A 263 2.04 6.43 6.29
C THR A 263 3.06 7.46 6.77
N GLY A 264 2.73 8.76 6.69
CA GLY A 264 3.65 9.88 6.82
C GLY A 264 4.57 10.06 5.61
N ALA A 265 4.40 9.24 4.56
CA ALA A 265 5.27 9.26 3.41
C ALA A 265 4.88 10.34 2.39
N SER A 266 5.87 10.84 1.65
CA SER A 266 5.66 11.74 0.52
C SER A 266 6.45 11.28 -0.69
N VAL A 267 5.86 11.46 -1.87
CA VAL A 267 6.54 11.24 -3.14
C VAL A 267 6.96 12.59 -3.69
N VAL A 268 8.26 12.78 -3.89
CA VAL A 268 8.80 14.04 -4.40
C VAL A 268 9.33 13.84 -5.82
N ALA A 269 9.00 14.77 -6.71
CA ALA A 269 9.66 14.85 -8.00
C ALA A 269 11.06 15.42 -7.79
N VAL A 270 12.10 14.66 -8.14
CA VAL A 270 13.46 15.20 -8.21
C VAL A 270 13.76 15.50 -9.68
N PRO A 271 14.32 16.68 -9.98
CA PRO A 271 14.86 16.99 -11.29
C PRO A 271 15.93 16.00 -11.72
N THR A 272 15.70 15.34 -12.85
CA THR A 272 16.74 14.52 -13.49
C THR A 272 17.52 15.38 -14.47
N VAL A 273 18.85 15.36 -14.37
CA VAL A 273 19.74 15.89 -15.41
C VAL A 273 19.73 14.92 -16.59
N THR A 274 19.25 15.37 -17.74
CA THR A 274 19.12 14.57 -18.97
C THR A 274 20.28 14.75 -19.94
N SER A 275 20.95 15.90 -19.89
CA SER A 275 22.18 16.14 -20.64
C SER A 275 22.99 17.27 -20.02
N LEU A 276 24.26 17.32 -20.43
CA LEU A 276 25.23 18.32 -20.03
C LEU A 276 25.95 18.82 -21.28
N SER A 277 25.93 20.13 -21.52
CA SER A 277 26.73 20.75 -22.58
C SER A 277 27.78 21.68 -21.99
N VAL A 278 29.05 21.36 -22.19
CA VAL A 278 30.18 22.26 -21.90
C VAL A 278 30.39 23.19 -23.09
N THR A 279 30.25 24.50 -22.86
CA THR A 279 30.29 25.49 -23.96
C THR A 279 31.72 25.77 -24.44
N SER A 280 32.75 25.37 -23.69
CA SER A 280 34.15 25.55 -24.08
C SER A 280 35.09 24.55 -23.39
N GLY A 281 35.71 23.66 -24.16
CA GLY A 281 36.89 22.88 -23.74
C GLY A 281 36.73 22.05 -22.46
N ARG A 282 37.87 21.55 -21.95
CA ARG A 282 37.95 20.75 -20.73
C ARG A 282 37.48 21.58 -19.54
N ALA A 283 36.53 21.06 -18.77
CA ALA A 283 36.01 21.81 -17.65
C ALA A 283 36.95 21.73 -16.45
N LYS A 284 37.70 22.81 -16.25
CA LYS A 284 38.32 23.15 -14.97
C LYS A 284 37.26 23.78 -14.06
N GLY A 285 37.52 23.94 -12.76
CA GLY A 285 36.65 24.80 -11.96
C GLY A 285 36.49 26.18 -12.60
N ALA A 286 35.35 26.82 -12.33
CA ALA A 286 34.87 28.03 -12.99
C ALA A 286 34.43 27.90 -14.46
N THR A 287 34.20 26.68 -14.98
CA THR A 287 33.67 26.48 -16.34
C THR A 287 32.14 26.61 -16.37
N SER A 288 31.60 27.38 -17.32
CA SER A 288 30.16 27.50 -17.53
C SER A 288 29.63 26.30 -18.32
N THR A 289 28.62 25.64 -17.76
CA THR A 289 28.01 24.43 -18.32
C THR A 289 26.49 24.53 -18.27
N VAL A 290 25.80 24.00 -19.26
CA VAL A 290 24.33 23.93 -19.26
C VAL A 290 23.86 22.52 -18.95
N LEU A 291 23.01 22.38 -17.95
CA LEU A 291 22.30 21.17 -17.56
C LEU A 291 20.90 21.20 -18.16
N THR A 292 20.55 20.17 -18.93
CA THR A 292 19.16 19.97 -19.33
C THR A 292 18.46 19.13 -18.27
N THR A 293 17.24 19.52 -17.91
CA THR A 293 16.42 18.87 -16.88
C THR A 293 14.99 18.70 -17.38
N SER A 294 14.28 17.71 -16.84
CA SER A 294 12.94 17.33 -17.30
C SER A 294 11.79 17.85 -16.42
N THR A 295 12.05 18.39 -15.22
CA THR A 295 10.98 18.65 -14.23
C THR A 295 11.17 19.93 -13.39
N LEU A 296 11.52 21.07 -14.01
CA LEU A 296 11.77 22.34 -13.30
C LEU A 296 11.06 23.57 -13.93
N SER A 297 10.01 23.35 -14.72
CA SER A 297 9.28 24.42 -15.42
C SER A 297 8.59 25.43 -14.50
N ASP A 298 8.41 25.10 -13.21
CA ASP A 298 7.83 25.97 -12.19
C ASP A 298 8.86 26.77 -11.39
N LYS A 299 10.17 26.58 -11.64
CA LYS A 299 11.25 27.27 -10.93
C LYS A 299 11.80 28.46 -11.70
N THR A 300 12.20 29.46 -10.94
CA THR A 300 12.82 30.70 -11.42
C THR A 300 14.26 30.79 -10.93
N LEU A 301 15.05 31.71 -11.48
CA LEU A 301 16.44 31.90 -11.04
C LEU A 301 16.57 32.22 -9.54
N ALA A 302 15.57 32.86 -8.95
CA ALA A 302 15.53 33.20 -7.52
C ALA A 302 15.47 31.96 -6.61
N ASP A 303 14.93 30.83 -7.10
CA ASP A 303 14.89 29.58 -6.34
C ASP A 303 16.30 28.96 -6.19
N TRP A 304 17.29 29.40 -6.98
CA TRP A 304 18.61 28.78 -7.08
C TRP A 304 19.76 29.71 -6.66
N GLN A 305 19.49 31.00 -6.46
CA GLN A 305 20.51 32.01 -6.17
C GLN A 305 20.10 32.93 -5.02
N GLY A 306 21.11 33.47 -4.32
CA GLY A 306 20.93 34.48 -3.28
C GLY A 306 20.54 33.90 -1.92
N GLY A 307 20.28 34.79 -0.96
CA GLY A 307 20.00 34.42 0.44
C GLY A 307 18.68 33.66 0.68
N SER A 308 17.85 33.51 -0.35
CA SER A 308 16.57 32.79 -0.31
C SER A 308 16.57 31.54 -1.22
N ALA A 309 17.74 31.10 -1.70
CA ALA A 309 17.84 29.93 -2.56
C ALA A 309 17.28 28.68 -1.86
N THR A 310 16.37 28.00 -2.54
CA THR A 310 15.71 26.78 -2.09
C THR A 310 16.20 25.55 -2.84
N TRP A 311 17.02 25.73 -3.89
CA TRP A 311 17.59 24.68 -4.74
C TRP A 311 19.07 24.90 -5.01
N GLY A 312 19.80 23.83 -5.34
CA GLY A 312 21.22 23.88 -5.67
C GLY A 312 21.66 22.77 -6.63
N VAL A 313 22.86 22.89 -7.15
CA VAL A 313 23.51 21.87 -7.99
C VAL A 313 24.85 21.51 -7.37
N ASN A 314 25.14 20.22 -7.25
CA ASN A 314 26.43 19.74 -6.78
C ASN A 314 27.16 18.93 -7.86
N PHE A 315 28.48 19.10 -7.94
CA PHE A 315 29.42 18.28 -8.70
C PHE A 315 30.33 17.60 -7.68
N CYS A 316 30.36 16.27 -7.62
CA CYS A 316 31.24 15.55 -6.68
C CYS A 316 31.06 16.01 -5.22
N ASN A 317 29.82 16.29 -4.81
CA ASN A 317 29.47 16.85 -3.49
C ASN A 317 30.02 18.26 -3.20
N LYS A 318 30.49 18.99 -4.22
CA LYS A 318 30.81 20.42 -4.14
C LYS A 318 29.69 21.22 -4.77
N ALA A 319 29.24 22.26 -4.09
CA ALA A 319 28.21 23.16 -4.60
C ALA A 319 28.74 23.94 -5.80
N ALA A 320 27.99 23.89 -6.91
CA ALA A 320 28.18 24.76 -8.06
C ALA A 320 27.43 26.08 -7.87
N THR A 321 27.83 27.09 -8.65
CA THR A 321 27.10 28.35 -8.71
C THR A 321 26.15 28.32 -9.90
N VAL A 322 24.84 28.27 -9.66
CA VAL A 322 23.85 28.47 -10.72
C VAL A 322 23.94 29.92 -11.19
N THR A 323 23.93 30.19 -12.50
CA THR A 323 24.04 31.54 -13.08
C THR A 323 22.84 31.94 -13.93
N ALA A 324 22.13 30.98 -14.52
CA ALA A 324 20.91 31.25 -15.30
C ALA A 324 19.97 30.03 -15.34
N ILE A 325 18.70 30.30 -15.60
CA ILE A 325 17.68 29.30 -15.94
C ILE A 325 16.95 29.78 -17.19
N ASN A 326 16.73 28.89 -18.15
CA ASN A 326 15.99 29.23 -19.37
C ASN A 326 14.50 29.48 -19.06
N SER A 327 13.80 30.19 -19.94
CA SER A 327 12.39 30.58 -19.73
C SER A 327 11.42 29.39 -19.63
N THR A 328 11.83 28.20 -20.05
CA THR A 328 11.05 26.97 -19.93
C THR A 328 11.37 26.15 -18.68
N GLY A 329 12.34 26.59 -17.86
CA GLY A 329 12.78 25.90 -16.64
C GLY A 329 13.40 24.53 -16.90
N THR A 330 13.90 24.28 -18.10
CA THR A 330 14.49 22.99 -18.51
C THR A 330 16.01 23.07 -18.68
N GLY A 331 16.58 24.27 -18.75
CA GLY A 331 18.01 24.50 -18.91
C GLY A 331 18.55 25.30 -17.73
N ILE A 332 19.52 24.76 -17.01
CA ILE A 332 20.21 25.42 -15.89
C ILE A 332 21.66 25.68 -16.31
N THR A 333 22.07 26.93 -16.35
CA THR A 333 23.48 27.28 -16.51
C THR A 333 24.15 27.31 -15.15
N VAL A 334 25.25 26.57 -15.02
CA VAL A 334 26.03 26.44 -13.79
C VAL A 334 27.50 26.71 -14.06
N THR A 335 28.15 27.35 -13.10
CA THR A 335 29.61 27.45 -13.02
C THR A 335 30.11 26.31 -12.15
N THR A 336 30.91 25.42 -12.74
CA THR A 336 31.47 24.26 -12.03
C THR A 336 32.37 24.70 -10.87
N PRO A 337 32.31 24.03 -9.70
CA PRO A 337 33.23 24.31 -8.61
C PRO A 337 34.64 23.81 -8.94
N ASP A 338 35.63 24.36 -8.26
CA ASP A 338 36.96 23.75 -8.23
C ASP A 338 36.87 22.38 -7.54
N VAL A 339 37.27 21.36 -8.29
CA VAL A 339 37.39 19.98 -7.85
C VAL A 339 38.84 19.59 -8.08
N SER A 340 39.54 19.19 -7.02
CA SER A 340 40.91 18.73 -7.10
C SER A 340 40.93 17.35 -7.78
N ASP A 341 41.46 17.28 -8.99
CA ASP A 341 41.89 16.03 -9.61
C ASP A 341 43.15 15.53 -8.89
N ASP A 342 43.30 14.21 -8.71
CA ASP A 342 44.59 13.69 -8.28
C ASP A 342 45.56 13.71 -9.46
N ALA A 343 46.87 13.85 -9.18
CA ALA A 343 47.88 14.21 -10.17
C ALA A 343 48.07 13.20 -11.34
N ASN A 344 47.33 12.09 -11.36
CA ASN A 344 47.46 11.04 -12.36
C ASN A 344 46.17 10.77 -13.17
N GLY A 345 45.10 11.57 -13.02
CA GLY A 345 43.87 11.42 -13.83
C GLY A 345 43.24 10.02 -13.74
N LEU A 346 43.49 9.31 -12.64
CA LEU A 346 43.01 7.96 -12.39
C LEU A 346 42.41 7.77 -10.99
N GLY A 347 42.36 8.81 -10.16
CA GLY A 347 41.53 8.86 -8.96
C GLY A 347 41.68 7.63 -8.08
N THR A 348 42.73 7.54 -7.26
CA THR A 348 42.64 6.66 -6.08
C THR A 348 41.69 7.30 -5.06
N GLY A 349 40.40 7.10 -5.30
CA GLY A 349 39.24 7.61 -4.58
C GLY A 349 37.94 7.06 -5.19
N VAL A 350 36.79 7.26 -4.54
CA VAL A 350 35.50 6.61 -4.88
C VAL A 350 34.95 6.96 -6.29
N PHE A 351 35.55 7.92 -7.00
CA PHE A 351 35.05 8.44 -8.28
C PHE A 351 36.16 8.46 -9.35
N ALA A 352 36.48 7.29 -9.91
CA ALA A 352 37.47 7.11 -10.97
C ALA A 352 37.08 7.83 -12.28
N GLY A 353 37.41 9.11 -12.43
CA GLY A 353 37.25 9.89 -13.67
C GLY A 353 35.83 10.35 -14.02
N SER A 354 34.82 9.95 -13.24
CA SER A 354 33.41 10.30 -13.44
C SER A 354 32.85 11.05 -12.23
N CYS A 355 32.53 12.33 -12.39
CA CYS A 355 31.94 13.16 -11.35
C CYS A 355 30.40 13.15 -11.44
N PRO A 356 29.66 12.72 -10.40
CA PRO A 356 28.21 12.78 -10.42
C PRO A 356 27.74 14.23 -10.28
N VAL A 357 26.73 14.60 -11.08
CA VAL A 357 26.00 15.87 -10.98
C VAL A 357 24.64 15.62 -10.34
N THR A 358 24.32 16.35 -9.27
CA THR A 358 23.03 16.21 -8.56
C THR A 358 22.35 17.56 -8.38
N ILE A 359 21.03 17.57 -8.53
CA ILE A 359 20.18 18.70 -8.16
C ILE A 359 19.62 18.45 -6.76
N VAL A 360 19.75 19.45 -5.88
CA VAL A 360 19.34 19.36 -4.47
C VAL A 360 18.27 20.40 -4.15
N ASP A 361 17.26 20.00 -3.39
CA ASP A 361 16.32 20.90 -2.71
C ASP A 361 16.91 21.24 -1.32
N GLN A 362 17.25 22.51 -1.12
CA GLN A 362 17.89 23.05 0.09
C GLN A 362 16.89 23.39 1.21
N THR A 363 15.58 23.42 0.92
CA THR A 363 14.55 23.70 1.95
C THR A 363 14.33 22.53 2.89
N VAL A 364 14.86 21.37 2.52
CA VAL A 364 14.75 20.15 3.28
C VAL A 364 16.00 20.02 4.16
N SER A 365 15.89 20.47 5.41
CA SER A 365 16.90 20.22 6.45
C SER A 365 17.10 18.71 6.64
N GLY A 366 18.31 18.21 6.35
CA GLY A 366 18.72 16.83 6.60
C GLY A 366 19.26 16.11 5.36
N SER A 367 20.56 16.27 5.10
CA SER A 367 21.38 15.61 4.06
C SER A 367 20.96 15.84 2.60
N PRO A 368 21.90 16.15 1.69
CA PRO A 368 21.59 16.25 0.26
C PRO A 368 20.96 14.94 -0.21
N VAL A 369 19.80 15.05 -0.84
CA VAL A 369 19.13 13.94 -1.50
C VAL A 369 20.07 13.45 -2.62
N VAL A 370 20.85 12.40 -2.33
CA VAL A 370 21.55 11.66 -3.37
C VAL A 370 20.48 10.88 -4.12
N GLY A 371 19.91 11.51 -5.16
CA GLY A 371 19.05 10.81 -6.10
C GLY A 371 19.79 9.64 -6.74
N PRO A 372 19.08 8.58 -7.20
CA PRO A 372 19.71 7.55 -8.00
C PRO A 372 20.38 8.22 -9.19
N VAL A 373 21.70 8.00 -9.30
CA VAL A 373 22.48 8.33 -10.47
C VAL A 373 21.92 7.48 -11.60
N THR A 374 20.93 8.01 -12.31
CA THR A 374 20.38 7.34 -13.48
C THR A 374 21.43 7.49 -14.59
N PRO A 375 21.75 6.43 -15.37
CA PRO A 375 22.85 6.47 -16.33
C PRO A 375 22.60 7.56 -17.38
N GLY A 376 23.39 8.63 -17.35
CA GLY A 376 23.28 9.73 -18.32
C GLY A 376 23.86 11.06 -17.87
N GLY A 377 24.00 11.30 -16.57
CA GLY A 377 24.55 12.55 -16.00
C GLY A 377 25.99 12.44 -15.48
N TYR A 378 26.83 11.57 -16.06
CA TYR A 378 28.24 11.48 -15.66
C TYR A 378 29.05 12.58 -16.33
N PHE A 379 29.74 13.38 -15.51
CA PHE A 379 30.72 14.35 -15.97
C PHE A 379 32.08 13.66 -16.05
N ASN A 380 32.54 13.34 -17.25
CA ASN A 380 33.87 12.75 -17.44
C ASN A 380 34.91 13.87 -17.53
N PHE A 381 35.92 13.85 -16.66
CA PHE A 381 37.13 14.60 -16.91
C PHE A 381 37.88 13.91 -18.06
N LEU A 382 38.16 14.62 -19.14
CA LEU A 382 39.02 14.10 -20.21
C LEU A 382 40.47 14.46 -19.86
N ASN A 383 41.31 13.44 -19.61
CA ASN A 383 42.73 13.51 -19.22
C ASN A 383 43.57 14.44 -20.11
N GLU A 384 44.53 15.16 -19.51
CA GLU A 384 45.70 15.75 -20.21
C GLU A 384 46.63 14.65 -20.69
#